data_AF-A0A2N2CTU6-F1
#
_entry.id   AF-A0A2N2CTU6-F1
#
_cell.length_a   1.000
_cell.length_b   1.000
_cell.length_c   1.000
_cell.angle_alpha   90.00
_cell.angle_beta   90.00
_cell.angle_gamma   90.00
#
_symmetry.space_group_name_H-M   'P 1'
#
loop_
_entity.id
_entity.type
_entity.pdbx_description
1 polymer ?
#
loop_
_entity_poly.entity_id
_entity_poly.type
_entity_poly.pdbx_seq_one_letter_code
_entity_poly.pdbx_strand_id
1 'polypeptide(L)' 'MSDQKISVFDIYEYLPQTSCKNCGENNCMAFAEKLLQRKKSIGGCSALRIAINEENRQEIQKLIDENRD' A
#
# COMPACT_ATOMS: atom_id res chain seq x y z
N MET A 1 9.75 11.85 21.01
CA MET A 1 8.82 10.77 21.30
C MET A 1 8.48 10.15 19.96
N SER A 2 8.65 8.84 19.88
CA SER A 2 8.68 7.95 18.71
C SER A 2 8.09 8.53 17.41
N ASP A 3 8.97 8.90 16.48
CA ASP A 3 8.64 9.06 15.06
C ASP A 3 8.14 7.71 14.54
N GLN A 4 6.83 7.43 14.68
CA GLN A 4 6.22 6.24 14.11
C GLN A 4 6.10 6.45 12.60
N LYS A 5 7.25 6.43 11.93
CA LYS A 5 7.39 6.58 10.50
C LYS A 5 6.95 5.27 9.88
N ILE A 6 5.70 5.25 9.41
CA ILE A 6 5.09 4.09 8.74
C ILE A 6 6.10 3.46 7.79
N SER A 7 6.28 2.16 7.98
CA SER A 7 7.24 1.37 7.23
C SER A 7 6.58 0.75 6.01
N VAL A 8 7.41 0.32 5.06
CA VAL A 8 6.95 -0.45 3.90
C VAL A 8 6.29 -1.75 4.35
N PHE A 9 6.67 -2.30 5.51
CA PHE A 9 6.09 -3.51 6.06
C PHE A 9 4.63 -3.32 6.50
N ASP A 10 4.32 -2.20 7.15
CA ASP A 10 2.94 -1.90 7.59
C ASP A 10 1.99 -1.89 6.39
N ILE A 11 2.37 -1.25 5.29
CA ILE A 11 1.58 -1.28 4.03
C ILE A 11 1.52 -2.70 3.44
N TYR A 12 2.65 -3.42 3.46
CA TYR A 12 2.75 -4.76 2.89
C TYR A 12 1.85 -5.79 3.59
N GLU A 13 1.63 -5.66 4.90
CA GLU A 13 0.74 -6.55 5.66
C GLU A 13 -0.72 -6.49 5.17
N TYR A 14 -1.18 -5.31 4.75
CA TYR A 14 -2.51 -5.13 4.18
C TYR A 14 -2.59 -5.44 2.67
N LEU A 15 -1.45 -5.57 1.98
CA LEU A 15 -1.47 -5.95 0.58
C LEU A 15 -1.90 -7.41 0.41
N PRO A 16 -2.51 -7.77 -0.72
CA PRO A 16 -2.99 -9.15 -0.95
C PRO A 16 -1.87 -10.18 -1.10
N GLN A 17 -0.59 -9.78 -1.12
CA GLN A 17 0.60 -10.62 -1.26
C GLN A 17 0.57 -11.61 -2.45
N THR A 18 -0.35 -11.43 -3.40
CA THR A 18 -0.53 -12.31 -4.56
C THR A 18 0.59 -12.18 -5.61
N SER A 19 1.46 -11.18 -5.46
CA SER A 19 2.52 -10.85 -6.44
C SER A 19 2.00 -10.81 -7.88
N CYS A 20 0.77 -10.27 -8.06
CA CYS A 20 0.04 -10.34 -9.33
C CYS A 20 0.65 -9.50 -10.46
N LYS A 21 1.55 -8.56 -10.17
CA LYS A 21 2.19 -7.62 -11.13
C LYS A 21 1.22 -6.77 -11.97
N ASN A 22 -0.08 -6.86 -11.73
CA ASN A 22 -1.11 -6.11 -12.46
C ASN A 22 -1.00 -4.59 -12.27
N CYS A 23 -0.38 -4.16 -11.16
CA CYS A 23 -0.08 -2.76 -10.92
C CYS A 23 1.16 -2.26 -11.69
N GLY A 24 1.89 -3.12 -12.41
CA GLY A 24 3.13 -2.77 -13.12
C GLY A 24 4.38 -2.70 -12.23
N GLU A 25 4.31 -3.24 -11.00
CA GLU A 25 5.46 -3.38 -10.09
C GLU A 25 5.92 -4.84 -10.04
N ASN A 26 7.20 -5.06 -9.74
CA ASN A 26 7.80 -6.40 -9.72
C ASN A 26 7.16 -7.33 -8.67
N ASN A 27 6.74 -6.78 -7.52
CA ASN A 27 6.08 -7.49 -6.44
C ASN A 27 5.27 -6.51 -5.57
N CYS A 28 4.50 -7.05 -4.61
CA CYS A 28 3.69 -6.23 -3.68
C CYS A 28 4.55 -5.30 -2.81
N MET A 29 5.76 -5.71 -2.43
CA MET A 29 6.67 -4.89 -1.61
C MET A 29 7.18 -3.66 -2.36
N ALA A 30 7.52 -3.80 -3.64
CA ALA A 30 7.89 -2.68 -4.51
C ALA A 30 6.72 -1.70 -4.67
N PHE A 31 5.49 -2.20 -4.75
CA PHE A 31 4.30 -1.35 -4.76
C PHE A 31 4.11 -0.61 -3.41
N ALA A 32 4.28 -1.29 -2.28
CA ALA A 32 4.22 -0.67 -0.95
C ALA A 32 5.27 0.46 -0.79
N GLU A 33 6.50 0.24 -1.25
CA GLU A 33 7.55 1.25 -1.22
C GLU A 33 7.19 2.46 -2.10
N LYS A 34 6.67 2.24 -3.30
CA LYS A 34 6.23 3.31 -4.21
C LYS A 34 5.05 4.09 -3.65
N LEU A 35 4.14 3.43 -2.94
CA LEU A 35 3.04 4.07 -2.22
C LEU A 35 3.58 4.99 -1.12
N LEU A 36 4.50 4.49 -0.29
CA LEU A 36 5.15 5.26 0.77
C LEU A 36 5.93 6.47 0.21
N GLN A 37 6.64 6.27 -0.90
CA GLN A 37 7.35 7.34 -1.63
C GLN A 37 6.42 8.27 -2.43
N ARG A 38 5.10 8.04 -2.42
CA ARG A 38 4.09 8.73 -3.24
C ARG A 38 4.38 8.75 -4.74
N LYS A 39 5.16 7.78 -5.21
CA LYS A 39 5.40 7.53 -6.64
C LYS A 39 4.23 6.79 -7.29
N LYS A 40 3.37 6.14 -6.48
CA LYS A 40 2.12 5.55 -6.92
C LYS A 40 0.96 5.86 -5.98
N SER A 41 -0.24 5.72 -6.51
CA SER A 41 -1.49 5.79 -5.77
C SER A 41 -2.07 4.39 -5.54
N ILE A 42 -2.87 4.26 -4.49
CA ILE A 42 -3.49 2.98 -4.12
C ILE A 42 -4.43 2.43 -5.20
N GLY A 43 -5.02 3.32 -6.01
CA GLY A 43 -5.84 2.95 -7.17
C GLY A 43 -5.07 2.25 -8.30
N GLY A 44 -3.74 2.27 -8.26
CA GLY A 44 -2.88 1.61 -9.25
C GLY A 44 -2.89 0.08 -9.15
N CYS A 45 -3.41 -0.51 -8.07
CA CYS A 45 -3.54 -1.95 -7.92
C CYS A 45 -4.99 -2.40 -8.17
N SER A 46 -5.22 -3.12 -9.26
CA SER A 46 -6.53 -3.70 -9.56
C SER A 46 -7.01 -4.68 -8.50
N ALA A 47 -6.08 -5.39 -7.85
CA ALA A 47 -6.41 -6.27 -6.72
C ALA A 47 -6.89 -5.49 -5.48
N LEU A 48 -6.57 -4.20 -5.33
CA LEU A 48 -7.12 -3.37 -4.25
C LEU A 48 -8.45 -2.72 -4.64
N ARG A 49 -8.87 -2.78 -5.92
CA ARG A 49 -10.13 -2.19 -6.39
C ARG A 49 -11.33 -3.13 -6.26
N ILE A 50 -11.11 -4.39 -5.91
CA ILE A 50 -12.18 -5.36 -5.69
C ILE A 50 -12.69 -5.27 -4.26
N ALA A 51 -13.99 -5.49 -4.07
CA ALA A 51 -14.68 -5.34 -2.77
C ALA A 51 -14.04 -6.17 -1.64
N ILE A 52 -13.50 -7.36 -1.97
CA ILE A 52 -12.85 -8.22 -0.97
C ILE A 52 -11.61 -7.59 -0.33
N ASN A 53 -10.98 -6.61 -0.99
CA ASN A 53 -9.80 -5.89 -0.49
C ASN A 53 -10.10 -4.41 -0.19
N GLU A 54 -11.39 -4.06 -0.06
CA GLU A 54 -11.80 -2.68 0.20
C GLU A 54 -11.36 -2.19 1.58
N GLU A 55 -11.53 -3.00 2.63
CA GLU A 55 -11.07 -2.68 3.98
C GLU A 55 -9.54 -2.50 4.02
N ASN A 56 -8.79 -3.45 3.45
CA ASN A 56 -7.34 -3.35 3.33
C ASN A 56 -6.91 -2.08 2.57
N ARG A 57 -7.64 -1.71 1.51
CA ARG A 57 -7.40 -0.48 0.78
C ARG A 57 -7.60 0.75 1.66
N GLN A 58 -8.64 0.77 2.49
CA GLN A 58 -8.89 1.89 3.39
C GLN A 58 -7.79 2.03 4.45
N GLU A 59 -7.32 0.92 5.04
CA GLU A 59 -6.24 0.94 6.03
C GLU A 59 -4.93 1.44 5.43
N ILE A 60 -4.52 0.94 4.25
CA ILE A 60 -3.33 1.44 3.56
C ILE A 60 -3.44 2.95 3.27
N GLN A 61 -4.64 3.42 2.91
CA GLN A 61 -4.86 4.85 2.65
C GLN A 61 -4.69 5.68 3.92
N LYS A 62 -5.27 5.25 5.06
CA LYS A 62 -5.08 5.90 6.36
C LYS A 62 -3.61 5.95 6.74
N LEU A 63 -2.89 4.84 6.60
CA LEU A 63 -1.45 4.79 6.87
C LEU A 63 -0.68 5.81 6.01
N ILE A 64 -0.91 5.85 4.70
CA ILE A 64 -0.20 6.81 3.83
C ILE A 64 -0.54 8.27 4.21
N ASP A 65 -1.77 8.52 4.64
CA ASP A 65 -2.24 9.85 5.06
C ASP A 65 -1.68 10.27 6.43
N GLU A 66 -1.51 9.34 7.38
CA GLU A 66 -0.87 9.58 8.68
C GLU A 66 0.64 9.83 8.58
N ASN A 67 1.29 9.37 7.50
CA ASN A 67 2.70 9.69 7.21
C ASN A 67 2.92 11.12 6.67
N ARG A 68 1.92 12.02 6.76
CA ARG A 68 1.98 13.40 6.25
C ARG A 68 2.55 14.44 7.23
N ASP A 69 2.64 14.12 8.51
CA ASP A 69 3.07 15.05 9.57
C ASP A 69 4.58 14.97 9.90
#